data_AF-A0A358PG85-F1
#
_entry.id   AF-A0A358PG85-F1
#
_cell.length_a   1.000
_cell.length_b   1.000
_cell.length_c   1.000
_cell.angle_alpha   90.00
_cell.angle_beta   90.00
_cell.angle_gamma   90.00
#
_symmetry.space_group_name_H-M   'P 1'
#
loop_
_entity.id
_entity.type
_entity.pdbx_description
1 polymer ?
#
loop_
_entity_poly.entity_id
_entity_poly.type
_entity_poly.pdbx_seq_one_letter_code
_entity_poly.pdbx_strand_id
1 'polypeptide(L)' 'GRFIVDFYCASARLVIELDGSQHYEPRGLAYDAKRSQFLMSLGLEILRFSNRDIDRDFRGVCTQIDLIIRKRLQDPLS' A
#
# COMPACT_ATOMS: atom_id res chain seq x y z
N GLY A 1 14.22 -5.47 7.98
CA GLY A 1 14.16 -5.71 6.51
C GLY A 1 14.61 -4.45 5.78
N ARG A 2 14.74 -4.51 4.44
CA ARG A 2 15.28 -3.40 3.62
C ARG A 2 14.31 -2.20 3.45
N PHE A 3 13.03 -2.40 3.78
CA PHE A 3 11.98 -1.39 3.65
C PHE A 3 11.04 -1.47 4.87
N ILE A 4 10.55 -0.32 5.30
CA ILE A 4 9.54 -0.17 6.36
C ILE A 4 8.30 0.43 5.68
N VAL A 5 7.12 -0.07 6.04
CA VAL A 5 5.82 0.37 5.53
C VAL A 5 4.95 0.80 6.70
N ASP A 6 3.97 1.69 6.47
CA ASP A 6 3.15 2.24 7.56
C ASP A 6 2.25 1.19 8.20
N PHE A 7 1.54 0.41 7.39
CA PHE A 7 0.70 -0.69 7.85
C PHE A 7 0.86 -1.93 6.99
N TYR A 8 0.78 -3.08 7.64
CA TYR A 8 0.86 -4.38 6.99
C TYR A 8 -0.18 -5.35 7.57
N CYS A 9 -0.99 -5.94 6.69
CA CYS A 9 -1.91 -7.02 7.01
C CYS A 9 -1.35 -8.33 6.45
N ALA A 10 -0.81 -9.18 7.35
CA ALA A 10 -0.21 -10.45 6.96
C ALA A 10 -1.20 -11.40 6.29
N SER A 11 -2.40 -11.56 6.86
CA SER A 11 -3.43 -12.47 6.36
C SER A 11 -3.89 -12.12 4.94
N ALA A 12 -3.98 -10.84 4.61
CA ALA A 12 -4.37 -10.38 3.26
C ALA A 12 -3.16 -10.16 2.33
N ARG A 13 -1.92 -10.32 2.84
CA ARG A 13 -0.67 -9.95 2.16
C ARG A 13 -0.77 -8.54 1.56
N LEU A 14 -1.25 -7.59 2.38
CA LEU A 14 -1.57 -6.23 1.96
C LEU A 14 -0.71 -5.22 2.73
N VAL A 15 -0.10 -4.30 2.00
CA VAL A 15 0.61 -3.13 2.51
C VAL A 15 -0.26 -1.89 2.28
N ILE A 16 -0.33 -1.02 3.27
CA ILE A 16 -0.98 0.30 3.15
C ILE A 16 0.06 1.35 3.50
N GLU A 17 0.31 2.28 2.56
CA GLU A 17 1.22 3.41 2.74
C GLU A 17 0.43 4.72 2.70
N LEU A 18 0.74 5.63 3.62
CA LEU A 18 0.16 6.97 3.68
C LEU A 18 1.16 7.97 3.10
N ASP A 19 0.83 8.57 1.97
CA ASP A 19 1.71 9.52 1.31
C ASP A 19 1.54 10.93 1.88
N GLY A 20 2.52 11.32 2.70
CA GLY A 20 2.64 12.64 3.30
C GLY A 20 3.37 13.67 2.44
N SER A 21 3.67 13.38 1.16
CA SER A 21 4.46 14.22 0.24
C SER A 21 5.95 14.38 0.61
N GLN A 22 6.79 13.42 0.16
CA GLN A 22 8.25 13.57 0.13
C GLN A 22 8.95 12.92 -1.09
N HIS A 23 8.22 12.46 -2.13
CA HIS A 23 8.82 11.65 -3.22
C HIS A 23 8.98 12.31 -4.59
N TYR A 24 9.08 13.64 -4.67
CA TYR A 24 9.16 14.35 -5.96
C TYR A 24 10.56 14.66 -6.46
N GLU A 25 11.63 14.16 -5.81
CA GLU A 25 12.96 14.19 -6.42
C GLU A 25 13.19 12.98 -7.33
N PRO A 26 13.90 13.12 -8.48
CA PRO A 26 14.17 12.02 -9.41
C PRO A 26 14.81 10.77 -8.76
N ARG A 27 15.63 10.97 -7.72
CA ARG A 27 16.22 9.88 -6.93
C ARG A 27 15.19 9.16 -6.05
N GLY A 28 14.21 9.89 -5.52
CA GLY A 28 13.09 9.34 -4.74
C GLY A 28 12.20 8.43 -5.60
N LEU A 29 11.89 8.83 -6.83
CA LEU A 29 11.08 8.05 -7.77
C LEU A 29 11.70 6.69 -8.12
N ALA A 30 12.99 6.66 -8.44
CA ALA A 30 13.68 5.40 -8.76
C ALA A 30 13.79 4.46 -7.55
N TYR A 31 13.92 5.01 -6.35
CA TYR A 31 13.93 4.25 -5.11
C TYR A 31 12.53 3.69 -4.78
N ASP A 32 11.47 4.49 -4.95
CA ASP A 32 10.08 4.09 -4.73
C ASP A 32 9.64 2.97 -5.69
N ALA A 33 10.04 3.06 -6.95
CA ALA A 33 9.79 2.01 -7.94
C ALA A 33 10.46 0.69 -7.57
N LYS A 34 11.74 0.73 -7.14
CA LYS A 34 12.45 -0.48 -6.67
C LYS A 34 11.85 -1.05 -5.40
N ARG A 35 11.40 -0.20 -4.47
CA ARG A 35 10.70 -0.62 -3.25
C ARG A 35 9.41 -1.34 -3.60
N SER A 36 8.57 -0.71 -4.42
CA SER A 36 7.28 -1.25 -4.85
C SER A 36 7.45 -2.58 -5.58
N GLN A 37 8.39 -2.67 -6.53
CA GLN A 37 8.69 -3.92 -7.23
C GLN A 37 9.14 -5.03 -6.30
N PHE A 38 10.02 -4.72 -5.33
CA PHE A 38 10.48 -5.72 -4.37
C PHE A 38 9.31 -6.24 -3.52
N LEU A 39 8.49 -5.36 -2.95
CA LEU A 39 7.34 -5.75 -2.13
C LEU A 39 6.31 -6.55 -2.95
N MET A 40 6.02 -6.12 -4.18
CA MET A 40 5.13 -6.86 -5.09
C MET A 40 5.70 -8.24 -5.47
N SER A 41 7.02 -8.38 -5.62
CA SER A 41 7.66 -9.68 -5.89
C SER A 41 7.50 -10.68 -4.74
N LEU A 42 7.22 -10.18 -3.52
CA LEU A 42 6.85 -11.00 -2.37
C LEU A 42 5.35 -11.33 -2.36
N GLY A 43 4.63 -11.12 -3.46
CA GLY A 43 3.18 -11.30 -3.60
C GLY A 43 2.35 -10.42 -2.66
N LEU A 44 2.88 -9.24 -2.34
CA LEU A 44 2.16 -8.22 -1.57
C LEU A 44 1.43 -7.27 -2.53
N GLU A 45 0.19 -6.93 -2.20
CA GLU A 45 -0.52 -5.81 -2.82
C GLU A 45 -0.21 -4.53 -2.01
N ILE A 46 -0.07 -3.39 -2.69
CA ILE A 46 0.25 -2.10 -2.07
C ILE A 46 -0.87 -1.11 -2.40
N LEU A 47 -1.53 -0.59 -1.36
CA LEU A 47 -2.42 0.57 -1.47
C LEU A 47 -1.72 1.80 -0.94
N ARG A 48 -1.76 2.90 -1.70
CA ARG A 48 -1.22 4.19 -1.28
C ARG A 48 -2.34 5.22 -1.23
N PHE A 49 -2.45 5.94 -0.12
CA PHE A 49 -3.42 7.03 0.05
C PHE A 49 -2.67 8.31 0.41
N SER A 50 -2.94 9.41 -0.28
CA SER A 50 -2.39 10.71 0.13
C SER A 50 -3.12 11.24 1.36
N ASN A 51 -2.47 12.13 2.13
CA ASN A 51 -3.16 12.85 3.22
C ASN A 51 -4.47 13.52 2.73
N ARG A 52 -4.47 14.03 1.50
CA ARG A 52 -5.66 14.64 0.90
C ARG A 52 -6.80 13.64 0.67
N ASP A 53 -6.50 12.40 0.32
CA ASP A 53 -7.53 11.35 0.14
C ASP A 53 -8.19 11.04 1.48
N ILE A 54 -7.37 10.92 2.53
CA ILE A 54 -7.80 10.67 3.91
C ILE A 54 -8.67 11.82 4.42
N ASP A 55 -8.20 13.06 4.24
CA ASP A 55 -8.91 14.26 4.72
C ASP A 55 -10.24 14.50 3.97
N ARG A 56 -10.30 14.18 2.68
CA ARG A 56 -11.50 14.43 1.86
C ARG A 56 -12.53 13.31 1.93
N ASP A 57 -12.08 12.06 2.00
CA ASP A 57 -12.98 10.89 1.99
C ASP A 57 -12.40 9.72 2.77
N PHE A 58 -12.27 9.91 4.08
CA PHE A 58 -11.83 8.86 4.99
C PHE A 58 -12.66 7.56 4.86
N ARG A 59 -13.98 7.68 4.67
CA ARG A 59 -14.87 6.53 4.52
C ARG A 59 -14.57 5.76 3.24
N GLY A 60 -14.34 6.46 2.13
CA GLY A 60 -13.92 5.86 0.86
C GLY A 60 -12.61 5.10 1.00
N VAL A 61 -11.61 5.68 1.67
CA VAL A 61 -10.33 5.02 1.98
C VAL A 61 -10.54 3.72 2.76
N CYS A 62 -11.30 3.77 3.86
CA CYS A 62 -11.59 2.57 4.66
C CYS A 62 -12.35 1.51 3.86
N THR A 63 -13.30 1.92 3.02
CA THR A 63 -14.09 1.02 2.18
C THR A 63 -13.22 0.30 1.16
N GLN A 64 -12.27 1.02 0.54
CA GLN A 64 -11.32 0.42 -0.39
C GLN A 64 -10.41 -0.60 0.30
N ILE A 65 -9.91 -0.28 1.50
CA ILE A 65 -9.10 -1.21 2.31
C ILE A 65 -9.90 -2.48 2.63
N ASP A 66 -11.14 -2.35 3.13
CA ASP A 66 -11.99 -3.48 3.47
C ASP A 66 -12.30 -4.36 2.24
N LEU A 67 -12.60 -3.75 1.09
CA LEU A 67 -12.84 -4.47 -0.16
C LEU A 67 -11.64 -5.33 -0.57
N ILE A 68 -10.43 -4.76 -0.52
CA ILE A 68 -9.21 -5.48 -0.90
C ILE A 68 -8.89 -6.58 0.11
N ILE A 69 -9.02 -6.33 1.42
CA ILE A 69 -8.85 -7.37 2.44
C ILE A 69 -9.81 -8.54 2.18
N ARG A 70 -11.11 -8.28 1.98
CA ARG A 70 -12.08 -9.34 1.69
C ARG A 70 -11.73 -10.13 0.44
N LYS A 71 -11.38 -9.44 -0.65
CA LYS A 71 -10.98 -10.08 -1.91
C LYS A 71 -9.78 -11.01 -1.70
N ARG A 72 -8.75 -10.54 -0.98
CA ARG A 72 -7.53 -11.31 -0.72
C ARG A 72 -7.76 -12.50 0.21
N LEU A 73 -8.61 -12.34 1.23
CA LEU A 73 -8.94 -13.45 2.16
C LEU A 73 -9.87 -14.50 1.55
N GLN A 74 -10.64 -14.13 0.52
CA GLN A 74 -11.51 -15.06 -0.20
C GLN A 74 -10.80 -15.80 -1.34
N ASP A 75 -9.58 -15.40 -1.69
CA ASP A 75 -8.79 -16.05 -2.75
C ASP A 75 -7.94 -17.19 -2.15
N PRO A 76 -8.33 -18.47 -2.34
CA PRO A 76 -7.65 -19.61 -1.72
C PRO A 76 -6.25 -19.88 -2.31
N LEU A 77 -5.83 -19.13 -3.34
CA LEU A 77 -4.57 -19.30 -4.04
C LEU A 77 -3.59 -18.11 -3.84
N SER A 78 -3.88 -17.23 -2.88
CA SER A 78 -3.05 -16.06 -2.57
C SER A 78 -1.88 -16.31 -1.62
#